data_AF-A0A1B1MUQ8-F1
#
_entry.id   AF-A0A1B1MUQ8-F1
#
_cell.length_a   1.000
_cell.length_b   1.000
_cell.length_c   1.000
_cell.angle_alpha   90.00
_cell.angle_beta   90.00
_cell.angle_gamma   90.00
#
_symmetry.space_group_name_H-M   'P 1'
#
loop_
_entity.id
_entity.type
_entity.pdbx_description
1 polymer ?
#
loop_
_entity_poly.entity_id
_entity_poly.type
_entity_poly.pdbx_seq_one_letter_code
_entity_poly.pdbx_strand_id
1 'polypeptide(L)' 'ILGTGKTSFEQQIEKLEVLYPDKARGVAKFDVPMAHMLTAGADFMLIPSRFEPCGLIQLHAMRYGT' A
#
# COMPACT_ATOMS: atom_id res chain seq x y z
N ILE A 1 0.19 -0.58 -4.64
CA ILE A 1 0.99 -0.07 -3.50
C ILE A 1 0.74 1.43 -3.38
N LEU A 2 0.35 1.92 -2.20
CA LEU A 2 0.15 3.33 -1.92
C LEU A 2 1.06 3.73 -0.75
N GLY A 3 1.80 4.82 -0.89
CA GLY A 3 2.60 5.38 0.20
C GLY A 3 3.69 6.31 -0.27
N THR A 4 4.18 7.15 0.64
CA THR A 4 5.27 8.10 0.42
C THR A 4 6.41 7.82 1.40
N GLY A 5 7.60 8.34 1.11
CA GLY A 5 8.76 8.16 1.99
C GLY A 5 10.08 8.54 1.33
N LYS A 6 11.06 7.63 1.38
CA LYS A 6 12.36 7.88 0.75
C LYS A 6 12.21 7.85 -0.76
N THR A 7 12.77 8.85 -1.44
CA THR A 7 12.69 9.00 -2.91
C THR A 7 13.13 7.75 -3.67
N SER A 8 14.13 7.02 -3.16
CA SER A 8 14.57 5.77 -3.80
C SER A 8 13.48 4.69 -3.81
N PHE A 9 12.65 4.60 -2.77
CA PHE A 9 11.54 3.66 -2.70
C PHE A 9 10.34 4.13 -3.51
N GLU A 10 10.05 5.43 -3.51
CA GLU A 10 8.99 6.01 -4.35
C GLU A 10 9.25 5.71 -5.84
N GLN A 11 10.48 5.94 -6.31
CA GLN A 11 10.88 5.60 -7.68
C GLN A 11 10.80 4.09 -7.96
N GLN A 12 11.08 3.24 -6.98
CA GLN A 12 10.98 1.78 -7.15
C GLN A 12 9.52 1.34 -7.29
N ILE A 13 8.60 1.88 -6.48
CA ILE A 13 7.18 1.51 -6.57
C ILE A 13 6.55 2.02 -7.86
N GLU A 14 6.88 3.24 -8.31
CA GLU A 14 6.37 3.79 -9.58
C GLU A 14 6.87 2.95 -10.78
N LYS A 15 8.11 2.47 -10.73
CA LYS A 15 8.65 1.55 -11.76
C LYS A 15 7.88 0.23 -11.87
N LEU A 16 7.17 -0.22 -10.83
CA LEU A 16 6.38 -1.45 -10.91
C LEU A 16 5.28 -1.36 -11.97
N GLU A 17 4.69 -0.18 -12.16
CA GLU A 17 3.68 0.04 -13.19
C GLU A 17 4.27 -0.10 -14.59
N VAL A 18 5.52 0.33 -14.80
CA VAL A 18 6.22 0.19 -16.09
C VAL A 18 6.62 -1.26 -16.35
N LEU A 19 7.10 -1.98 -15.32
CA LEU A 19 7.55 -3.36 -15.44
C LEU A 19 6.37 -4.34 -15.57
N TYR A 20 5.24 -4.05 -14.94
CA TYR A 20 4.07 -4.92 -14.87
C TYR A 20 2.76 -4.14 -15.09
N PRO A 21 2.52 -3.59 -16.30
CA PRO A 21 1.45 -2.63 -16.58
C PRO A 21 0.03 -3.18 -16.41
N ASP A 22 -0.18 -4.48 -16.33
CA ASP A 22 -1.52 -5.06 -16.09
C ASP A 22 -1.64 -5.77 -14.74
N LYS A 23 -0.57 -5.76 -13.93
CA LYS A 23 -0.51 -6.54 -12.68
C LYS A 23 -0.12 -5.72 -11.45
N ALA A 24 0.54 -4.59 -11.64
CA ALA A 24 1.00 -3.76 -10.52
C ALA A 24 0.76 -2.27 -10.77
N ARG A 25 0.41 -1.57 -9.69
CA ARG A 25 0.34 -0.11 -9.64
C ARG A 25 1.05 0.38 -8.38
N GLY A 26 1.93 1.37 -8.54
CA GLY A 26 2.62 2.04 -7.45
C GLY A 26 2.25 3.52 -7.44
N VAL A 27 1.63 3.98 -6.37
CA VAL A 27 1.16 5.36 -6.21
C VAL A 27 1.94 6.02 -5.08
N ALA A 28 2.91 6.88 -5.43
CA ALA A 28 3.71 7.64 -4.47
C ALA A 28 2.99 8.93 -4.03
N LYS A 29 1.83 8.78 -3.36
CA LYS A 29 1.02 9.90 -2.87
C LYS A 29 0.46 9.63 -1.49
N PHE A 30 0.21 10.70 -0.74
CA PHE A 30 -0.59 10.65 0.47
C PHE A 30 -2.05 10.92 0.12
N ASP A 31 -2.89 9.88 0.15
CA ASP A 31 -4.30 9.96 -0.24
C ASP A 31 -5.14 9.04 0.67
N VAL A 32 -5.87 9.66 1.60
CA VAL A 32 -6.69 8.95 2.59
C VAL A 32 -7.91 8.28 1.93
N PRO A 33 -8.70 8.95 1.08
CA PRO A 33 -9.77 8.29 0.33
C PRO A 33 -9.29 7.04 -0.42
N MET A 34 -8.15 7.13 -1.12
CA MET A 34 -7.58 5.98 -1.83
C MET A 34 -7.16 4.85 -0.88
N ALA A 35 -6.60 5.17 0.29
CA ALA A 35 -6.24 4.16 1.29
C ALA A 35 -7.46 3.34 1.74
N HIS A 36 -8.61 4.00 1.97
CA HIS A 36 -9.86 3.31 2.31
C HIS A 36 -10.36 2.41 1.17
N MET A 37 -10.33 2.90 -0.07
CA MET A 37 -10.73 2.10 -1.24
C MET A 37 -9.82 0.87 -1.43
N LEU A 38 -8.50 1.03 -1.25
CA LEU A 38 -7.55 -0.06 -1.35
C LEU A 38 -7.74 -1.10 -0.25
N THR A 39 -8.00 -0.65 0.98
CA THR A 39 -8.29 -1.57 2.09
C THR A 39 -9.58 -2.34 1.79
N ALA A 40 -10.66 -1.66 1.42
CA ALA A 40 -11.94 -2.31 1.10
C ALA A 40 -11.90 -3.27 -0.10
N GLY A 41 -11.06 -3.00 -1.09
CA GLY A 41 -11.02 -3.75 -2.35
C GLY A 41 -9.91 -4.79 -2.46
N ALA A 42 -9.04 -4.91 -1.46
CA ALA A 42 -7.98 -5.92 -1.46
C ALA A 42 -8.48 -7.23 -0.83
N ASP A 43 -7.98 -8.36 -1.33
CA ASP A 43 -8.22 -9.68 -0.73
C ASP A 43 -7.20 -10.02 0.38
N PHE A 44 -6.04 -9.35 0.36
CA PHE A 44 -4.96 -9.53 1.32
C PHE A 44 -4.23 -8.22 1.55
N MET A 45 -3.86 -7.96 2.81
CA MET A 45 -2.98 -6.85 3.18
C MET A 45 -1.61 -7.33 3.67
N LEU A 46 -0.54 -6.90 3.00
CA LEU A 46 0.84 -7.27 3.34
C LEU A 46 1.51 -6.18 4.19
N ILE A 47 2.05 -6.56 5.36
CA ILE A 47 2.70 -5.65 6.31
C ILE A 47 4.10 -6.20 6.64
N PRO A 48 5.13 -5.97 5.80
CA PRO A 48 6.47 -6.51 6.00
C PRO A 48 7.33 -5.59 6.90
N SER A 49 6.72 -5.04 7.95
CA SER A 49 7.38 -4.13 8.89
C SER A 49 8.51 -4.86 9.63
N ARG A 50 9.71 -4.24 9.71
CA ARG A 50 10.83 -4.80 10.49
C ARG A 50 10.53 -4.91 11.98
N PHE A 51 9.72 -3.98 12.47
CA PHE A 51 9.20 -3.92 13.83
C PHE A 51 7.95 -3.05 13.82
N GLU A 52 6.92 -3.43 14.55
CA GLU A 52 5.70 -2.64 14.71
C GLU A 52 5.28 -2.56 16.19
N PRO A 53 5.16 -1.34 16.76
CA PRO A 53 4.78 -1.20 18.16
C PRO A 53 3.28 -1.39 18.44
N CYS A 54 2.41 -1.18 17.45
CA CYS A 54 0.96 -1.35 17.60
C CYS A 54 0.30 -1.75 16.27
N GLY A 55 0.63 -1.02 15.20
CA GLY A 55 0.14 -1.25 13.84
C GLY A 55 -1.37 -0.99 13.69
N LEU A 56 -1.70 0.14 13.09
CA LEU A 56 -3.10 0.51 12.84
C LEU A 56 -3.63 -0.12 11.55
N ILE A 57 -2.73 -0.44 10.62
CA ILE A 57 -3.12 -0.81 9.27
C ILE A 57 -3.73 -2.22 9.20
N GLN A 58 -3.27 -3.15 10.03
CA GLN A 58 -3.92 -4.45 10.23
C GLN A 58 -5.30 -4.33 10.89
N LEU A 59 -5.50 -3.35 11.78
CA LEU A 59 -6.82 -3.12 12.40
C LEU A 59 -7.81 -2.60 11.36
N HIS A 60 -7.35 -1.75 10.44
CA HIS A 60 -8.14 -1.31 9.30
C HIS A 60 -8.48 -2.49 8.37
N ALA A 61 -7.50 -3.34 8.02
CA ALA A 61 -7.73 -4.55 7.22
C ALA A 61 -8.83 -5.45 7.84
N MET A 62 -8.68 -5.80 9.12
CA MET A 62 -9.68 -6.63 9.83
C MET A 62 -11.06 -5.98 9.89
N ARG A 63 -11.14 -4.65 9.98
CA ARG A 63 -12.42 -3.95 9.97
C ARG A 63 -13.12 -4.00 8.61
N TYR A 64 -12.36 -4.05 7.53
CA TYR A 64 -12.86 -4.06 6.15
C TYR A 64 -13.01 -5.48 5.58
N GLY A 65 -12.48 -6.51 6.26
CA GLY A 65 -12.51 -7.89 5.80
C GLY A 65 -11.45 -8.20 4.75
N THR A 66 -10.36 -7.44 4.78
CA THR A 66 -9.17 -7.52 3.91
C THR A 66 -8.12 -8.49 4.44
#